data_AF-A0A7C1LJ14-F1
#
_entry.id   AF-A0A7C1LJ14-F1
#
_cell.length_a   1.000
_cell.length_b   1.000
_cell.length_c   1.000
_cell.angle_alpha   90.00
_cell.angle_beta   90.00
_cell.angle_gamma   90.00
#
_symmetry.space_group_name_H-M   'P 1'
#
loop_
_entity.id
_entity.type
_entity.pdbx_description
1 polymer ?
#
loop_
_entity_poly.entity_id
_entity_poly.type
_entity_poly.pdbx_seq_one_letter_code
_entity_poly.pdbx_strand_id
1 'polypeptide(L)'
;MPASNNLTELETKQKKIALILAVIFLFLILIDFVIISLIFTWADWVSMLIFSLLFMVPAYISNASMVFTGGGKPIDGGRNFRDGRRILGDHKTWNGLKGPLFIGIPISFLIFLLFIGLWLPIKEIVIDSLAQGQYVLYNNVKFFEYYFTGGVIPINFIILIIRIILASYGAVIGDLIGSFLKRRFDIGSGAPFWIVDQLDFALFALLFVAIPGFLFPSLFLVPDIFIVVFLIILTPAVSIIANAVAYFVGLKSVPW
;
A
#
# COMPACT_ATOMS: atom_id res chain seq x y z
N MET A 1 18.27 10.08 28.84
CA MET A 1 17.76 11.47 28.82
C MET A 1 16.83 11.59 27.61
N PRO A 2 15.56 11.96 27.76
CA PRO A 2 14.71 12.17 26.60
C PRO A 2 15.23 13.40 25.84
N ALA A 3 15.44 13.25 24.53
CA ALA A 3 15.89 14.33 23.67
C ALA A 3 14.96 15.53 23.83
N SER A 4 15.52 16.69 24.15
CA SER A 4 14.80 17.95 24.17
C SER A 4 14.39 18.28 22.73
N ASN A 5 13.15 17.94 22.38
CA ASN A 5 12.55 18.18 21.06
C ASN A 5 12.29 19.69 20.87
N ASN A 6 13.34 20.47 20.64
CA ASN A 6 13.20 21.82 20.09
C ASN A 6 12.92 21.70 18.59
N LEU A 7 11.68 21.36 18.25
CA LEU A 7 11.20 21.40 16.86
C LEU A 7 11.29 22.85 16.36
N THR A 8 11.73 23.03 15.13
CA THR A 8 11.62 24.30 14.42
C THR A 8 10.15 24.71 14.28
N GLU A 9 9.89 25.98 13.96
CA GLU A 9 8.53 26.47 13.71
C GLU A 9 7.82 25.67 12.59
N LEU A 10 8.57 25.36 11.52
CA LEU A 10 8.10 24.53 10.42
C LEU A 10 7.76 23.11 10.89
N GLU A 11 8.65 22.46 11.64
CA GLU A 11 8.40 21.11 12.16
C GLU A 11 7.23 21.06 13.15
N THR A 12 7.05 22.11 13.95
CA THR A 12 5.90 22.26 14.84
C THR A 12 4.59 22.34 14.05
N LYS A 13 4.58 23.09 12.94
CA LYS A 13 3.45 23.15 12.01
C LYS A 13 3.18 21.78 11.38
N GLN A 14 4.21 21.10 10.88
CA GLN A 14 4.09 19.77 10.28
C GLN A 14 3.59 18.72 11.27
N LYS A 15 4.03 18.79 12.53
CA LYS A 15 3.51 17.94 13.62
C LYS A 15 2.01 18.14 13.82
N LYS A 16 1.53 19.39 13.86
CA LYS A 16 0.08 19.66 13.98
C LYS A 16 -0.69 19.05 12.81
N ILE A 17 -0.19 19.19 11.59
CA ILE A 17 -0.80 18.59 10.39
C ILE A 17 -0.85 17.07 10.51
N ALA A 18 0.26 16.42 10.90
CA ALA A 18 0.34 14.97 11.07
C ALA A 18 -0.74 14.45 12.04
N LEU A 19 -0.92 15.11 13.19
CA LEU A 19 -1.90 14.72 14.20
C LEU A 19 -3.33 14.94 13.73
N ILE A 20 -3.61 16.06 13.05
CA ILE A 20 -4.93 16.33 12.46
C ILE A 20 -5.25 15.25 11.42
N LEU A 21 -4.31 14.94 10.53
CA LEU A 21 -4.50 13.88 9.52
C LEU A 21 -4.70 12.52 10.17
N ALA A 22 -3.96 12.18 11.23
CA ALA A 22 -4.14 10.93 11.97
C ALA A 22 -5.59 10.78 12.49
N VAL A 23 -6.14 11.85 13.09
CA VAL A 23 -7.53 11.87 13.58
C VAL A 23 -8.52 11.78 12.43
N ILE A 24 -8.30 12.53 11.33
CA ILE A 24 -9.16 12.48 10.14
C ILE A 24 -9.20 11.07 9.58
N PHE A 25 -8.05 10.44 9.34
CA PHE A 25 -7.99 9.10 8.76
C PHE A 25 -8.56 8.02 9.69
N LEU A 26 -8.37 8.16 11.00
CA LEU A 26 -9.03 7.29 11.98
C LEU A 26 -10.55 7.39 11.86
N PHE A 27 -11.08 8.62 11.77
CA PHE A 27 -12.51 8.84 11.62
C PHE A 27 -13.04 8.34 10.26
N LEU A 28 -12.27 8.51 9.18
CA LEU A 28 -12.62 7.96 7.86
C LEU A 28 -12.71 6.43 7.87
N ILE A 29 -11.79 5.73 8.54
CA ILE A 29 -11.87 4.27 8.71
C ILE A 29 -13.14 3.88 9.48
N LEU A 30 -13.46 4.62 10.55
CA LEU A 30 -14.66 4.33 11.36
C LEU A 30 -15.94 4.60 10.59
N ILE A 31 -16.02 5.70 9.84
CA ILE A 31 -17.15 5.98 8.95
C ILE A 31 -17.29 4.88 7.91
N ASP A 32 -16.21 4.52 7.24
CA ASP A 32 -16.21 3.47 6.22
C ASP A 32 -16.70 2.13 6.79
N PHE A 33 -16.21 1.75 7.98
CA PHE A 33 -16.68 0.57 8.71
C PHE A 33 -18.19 0.62 8.97
N VAL A 34 -18.70 1.74 9.48
CA VAL A 34 -20.13 1.89 9.79
C VAL A 34 -20.96 1.84 8.50
N ILE A 35 -20.56 2.55 7.45
CA ILE A 35 -21.28 2.59 6.17
C ILE A 35 -21.35 1.19 5.54
N ILE A 36 -20.22 0.51 5.40
CA ILE A 36 -20.18 -0.83 4.79
C ILE A 36 -20.95 -1.82 5.64
N SER A 37 -20.85 -1.74 6.97
CA SER A 37 -21.60 -2.64 7.86
C SER A 37 -23.11 -2.43 7.82
N LEU A 38 -23.58 -1.21 7.58
CA LEU A 38 -25.01 -0.88 7.50
C LEU A 38 -25.61 -1.17 6.12
N ILE A 39 -24.85 -0.95 5.03
CA ILE A 39 -25.33 -1.17 3.66
C ILE A 39 -25.19 -2.65 3.26
N PHE A 40 -24.12 -3.30 3.70
CA PHE A 40 -23.80 -4.69 3.41
C PHE A 40 -23.74 -5.48 4.73
N THR A 41 -22.56 -5.90 5.17
CA THR A 41 -22.35 -6.57 6.47
C THR A 41 -21.00 -6.19 7.05
N TRP A 42 -20.83 -6.36 8.36
CA TRP A 42 -19.51 -6.21 9.00
C TRP A 42 -18.49 -7.21 8.40
N ALA A 43 -18.97 -8.38 7.97
CA ALA A 43 -18.15 -9.39 7.32
C ALA A 43 -17.63 -8.90 5.95
N ASP A 44 -18.44 -8.18 5.18
CA ASP A 44 -17.99 -7.54 3.93
C ASP A 44 -16.90 -6.51 4.17
N TRP A 45 -16.99 -5.73 5.25
CA TRP A 45 -15.92 -4.80 5.62
C TRP A 45 -14.61 -5.53 5.95
N VAL A 46 -14.69 -6.63 6.71
CA VAL A 46 -13.53 -7.47 7.01
C VAL A 46 -12.93 -8.07 5.73
N SER A 47 -13.77 -8.57 4.81
CA SER A 47 -13.32 -9.06 3.50
C SER A 47 -12.67 -7.97 2.67
N MET A 48 -13.24 -6.76 2.64
CA MET A 48 -12.65 -5.62 1.96
C MET A 48 -11.26 -5.29 2.51
N LEU A 49 -11.09 -5.31 3.84
CA LEU A 49 -9.79 -5.13 4.48
C LEU A 49 -8.80 -6.22 4.07
N ILE A 50 -9.19 -7.50 4.18
CA ILE A 50 -8.33 -8.63 3.81
C ILE A 50 -7.95 -8.57 2.33
N PHE A 51 -8.92 -8.35 1.44
CA PHE A 51 -8.71 -8.28 0.00
C PHE A 51 -7.80 -7.11 -0.36
N SER A 52 -8.01 -5.93 0.24
CA SER A 52 -7.14 -4.76 0.06
C SER A 52 -5.70 -5.06 0.48
N LEU A 53 -5.52 -5.67 1.64
CA LEU A 53 -4.19 -6.05 2.14
C LEU A 53 -3.52 -7.10 1.26
N LEU A 54 -4.23 -8.17 0.87
CA LEU A 54 -3.68 -9.21 -0.01
C LEU A 54 -3.36 -8.64 -1.39
N PHE A 55 -4.24 -7.82 -1.96
CA PHE A 55 -4.01 -7.24 -3.28
C PHE A 55 -2.78 -6.32 -3.30
N MET A 56 -2.58 -5.55 -2.22
CA MET A 56 -1.49 -4.57 -2.10
C MET A 56 -0.24 -5.08 -1.39
N VAL A 57 -0.25 -6.28 -0.81
CA VAL A 57 0.90 -6.82 -0.06
C VAL A 57 2.21 -6.77 -0.87
N PRO A 58 2.24 -7.07 -2.19
CA PRO A 58 3.50 -7.01 -2.93
C PRO A 58 4.01 -5.58 -3.09
N ALA A 59 3.10 -4.62 -3.26
CA ALA A 59 3.44 -3.21 -3.32
C ALA A 59 3.98 -2.70 -1.98
N TYR A 60 3.33 -3.03 -0.86
CA TYR A 60 3.76 -2.62 0.48
C TYR A 60 5.14 -3.17 0.83
N ILE A 61 5.38 -4.47 0.62
CA ILE A 61 6.67 -5.09 0.92
C ILE A 61 7.76 -4.58 -0.03
N SER A 62 7.46 -4.42 -1.32
CA SER A 62 8.41 -3.83 -2.26
C SER A 62 8.79 -2.41 -1.90
N ASN A 63 7.82 -1.56 -1.54
CA ASN A 63 8.11 -0.20 -1.11
C ASN A 63 8.99 -0.17 0.15
N ALA A 64 8.64 -0.97 1.17
CA ALA A 64 9.44 -1.10 2.38
C ALA A 64 10.86 -1.63 2.10
N SER A 65 11.00 -2.59 1.20
CA SER A 65 12.30 -3.19 0.85
C SER A 65 13.30 -2.19 0.27
N MET A 66 12.82 -1.15 -0.43
CA MET A 66 13.68 -0.08 -0.96
C MET A 66 14.36 0.73 0.14
N VAL A 67 13.76 0.81 1.32
CA VAL A 67 14.36 1.46 2.50
C VAL A 67 15.49 0.59 3.05
N PHE A 68 15.26 -0.72 3.16
CA PHE A 68 16.26 -1.67 3.68
C PHE A 68 17.48 -1.82 2.75
N THR A 69 17.25 -1.86 1.43
CA THR A 69 18.34 -1.96 0.44
C THR A 69 18.81 -0.59 -0.06
N GLY A 70 18.31 0.49 0.52
CA GLY A 70 18.59 1.85 0.11
C GLY A 70 20.06 2.27 0.27
N GLY A 71 20.33 3.54 -0.03
CA GLY A 71 21.69 4.09 0.01
C GLY A 71 22.52 3.80 -1.23
N GLY A 72 23.77 4.29 -1.24
CA GLY A 72 24.62 4.29 -2.42
C GLY A 72 24.30 5.42 -3.40
N LYS A 73 24.62 5.22 -4.69
CA LYS A 73 24.55 6.28 -5.71
C LYS A 73 23.09 6.65 -6.04
N PRO A 74 22.72 7.95 -6.01
CA PRO A 74 21.41 8.41 -6.49
C PRO A 74 21.17 8.08 -7.96
N ILE A 75 19.93 7.73 -8.31
CA ILE A 75 19.51 7.39 -9.68
C ILE A 75 19.70 8.58 -10.61
N ASP A 76 19.38 9.79 -10.14
CA ASP A 76 19.54 11.02 -10.92
C ASP A 76 21.01 11.47 -11.05
N GLY A 77 21.93 10.89 -10.29
CA GLY A 77 23.35 11.25 -10.27
C GLY A 77 23.62 12.71 -9.85
N GLY A 78 22.71 13.33 -9.10
CA GLY A 78 22.82 14.75 -8.72
C GLY A 78 22.30 15.73 -9.77
N ARG A 79 21.78 15.25 -10.90
CA ARG A 79 21.29 16.12 -11.99
C ARG A 79 20.04 16.87 -11.60
N ASN A 80 19.94 18.08 -12.15
CA ASN A 80 18.76 18.93 -12.04
C ASN A 80 17.87 18.78 -13.28
N PHE A 81 16.57 18.97 -13.07
CA PHE A 81 15.58 19.11 -14.12
C PHE A 81 15.59 20.55 -14.66
N ARG A 82 14.76 20.83 -15.67
CA ARG A 82 14.72 22.14 -16.35
C ARG A 82 14.37 23.32 -15.44
N ASP A 83 13.77 23.05 -14.29
CA ASP A 83 13.42 24.04 -13.27
C ASP A 83 14.57 24.32 -12.28
N GLY A 84 15.76 23.76 -12.51
CA GLY A 84 16.93 23.94 -11.64
C GLY A 84 16.93 23.09 -10.38
N ARG A 85 15.85 22.34 -10.11
CA ARG A 85 15.74 21.45 -8.94
C ARG A 85 16.13 20.03 -9.30
N ARG A 86 16.53 19.23 -8.30
CA ARG A 86 16.88 17.80 -8.49
C ARG A 86 15.80 17.02 -9.25
N ILE A 87 16.18 16.02 -10.04
CA ILE A 87 15.18 15.21 -10.75
C ILE A 87 14.42 14.34 -9.75
N LEU A 88 15.12 13.59 -8.89
CA LEU A 88 14.54 12.68 -7.90
C LEU A 88 15.00 12.99 -6.48
N GLY A 89 16.26 13.36 -6.28
CA GLY A 89 16.87 13.55 -4.97
C GLY A 89 17.61 12.32 -4.44
N ASP A 90 18.36 12.50 -3.36
CA ASP A 90 19.38 11.54 -2.91
C ASP A 90 18.86 10.21 -2.38
N HIS A 91 17.62 10.17 -1.89
CA HIS A 91 17.04 8.94 -1.33
C HIS A 91 16.56 7.94 -2.38
N LYS A 92 16.59 8.29 -3.67
CA LYS A 92 16.23 7.38 -4.77
C LYS A 92 17.50 6.80 -5.36
N THR A 93 17.89 5.62 -4.90
CA THR A 93 19.18 5.01 -5.21
C THR A 93 19.06 3.74 -6.03
N TRP A 94 20.12 3.41 -6.77
CA TRP A 94 20.19 2.17 -7.55
C TRP A 94 20.11 0.90 -6.70
N ASN A 95 20.61 0.95 -5.45
CA ASN A 95 20.48 -0.17 -4.52
C ASN A 95 19.05 -0.30 -3.98
N GLY A 96 18.34 0.82 -3.79
CA GLY A 96 16.92 0.80 -3.43
C GLY A 96 16.09 0.02 -4.46
N LEU A 97 16.32 0.23 -5.76
CA LEU A 97 15.61 -0.47 -6.84
C LEU A 97 15.78 -2.00 -6.85
N LYS A 98 16.80 -2.51 -6.16
CA LYS A 98 17.05 -3.96 -6.01
C LYS A 98 16.16 -4.59 -4.93
N GLY A 99 15.65 -3.81 -3.99
CA GLY A 99 14.80 -4.27 -2.88
C GLY A 99 13.59 -5.09 -3.35
N PRO A 100 12.78 -4.60 -4.30
CA PRO A 100 11.65 -5.36 -4.84
C PRO A 100 12.07 -6.72 -5.40
N LEU A 101 13.20 -6.79 -6.11
CA LEU A 101 13.67 -8.03 -6.73
C LEU A 101 14.15 -9.06 -5.70
N PHE A 102 14.94 -8.64 -4.70
CA PHE A 102 15.58 -9.57 -3.76
C PHE A 102 14.79 -9.81 -2.47
N ILE A 103 13.83 -8.93 -2.14
CA ILE A 103 13.07 -8.98 -0.89
C ILE A 103 11.58 -8.94 -1.17
N GLY A 104 11.09 -7.90 -1.85
CA GLY A 104 9.65 -7.66 -2.04
C GLY A 104 8.92 -8.81 -2.73
N ILE A 105 9.34 -9.14 -3.93
CA ILE A 105 8.76 -10.21 -4.76
C ILE A 105 8.94 -11.58 -4.08
N PRO A 106 10.14 -11.99 -3.62
CA PRO A 106 10.31 -13.28 -2.94
C PRO A 106 9.42 -13.45 -1.70
N ILE A 107 9.35 -12.46 -0.81
CA ILE A 107 8.50 -12.55 0.38
C ILE A 107 7.02 -12.63 -0.01
N SER A 108 6.60 -11.84 -1.01
CA SER A 108 5.22 -11.89 -1.50
C SER A 108 4.86 -13.26 -2.07
N PHE A 109 5.77 -13.88 -2.81
CA PHE A 109 5.59 -15.26 -3.27
C PHE A 109 5.43 -16.24 -2.11
N LEU A 110 6.27 -16.15 -1.08
CA LEU A 110 6.17 -17.02 0.09
C LEU A 110 4.81 -16.85 0.80
N ILE A 111 4.33 -15.61 0.95
CA ILE A 111 3.02 -15.31 1.53
C ILE A 111 1.90 -15.96 0.70
N PHE A 112 1.92 -15.83 -0.63
CA PHE A 112 0.87 -16.42 -1.47
C PHE A 112 0.98 -17.94 -1.57
N LEU A 113 2.18 -18.52 -1.51
CA LEU A 113 2.35 -19.97 -1.40
C LEU A 113 1.73 -20.51 -0.10
N LEU A 114 1.88 -19.78 1.01
CA LEU A 114 1.21 -20.10 2.26
C LEU A 114 -0.32 -20.08 2.08
N PHE A 115 -0.89 -19.04 1.45
CA PHE A 115 -2.33 -18.97 1.23
C PHE A 115 -2.86 -20.04 0.26
N ILE A 116 -2.09 -20.45 -0.75
CA ILE A 116 -2.42 -21.60 -1.59
C ILE A 116 -2.50 -22.88 -0.74
N GLY A 117 -1.51 -23.11 0.14
CA GLY A 117 -1.51 -24.28 1.03
C GLY A 117 -2.66 -24.26 2.05
N LEU A 118 -3.05 -23.08 2.51
CA LEU A 118 -4.16 -22.88 3.45
C LEU A 118 -5.53 -22.72 2.78
N TRP A 119 -5.62 -22.83 1.45
CA TRP A 119 -6.86 -22.49 0.73
C TRP A 119 -8.04 -23.37 1.14
N LEU A 120 -7.83 -24.68 1.35
CA LEU A 120 -8.91 -25.60 1.72
C LEU A 120 -9.61 -25.21 3.03
N PRO A 121 -8.93 -25.07 4.18
CA PRO A 121 -9.59 -24.65 5.41
C PRO A 121 -10.19 -23.23 5.31
N ILE A 122 -9.54 -22.31 4.58
CA ILE A 122 -10.09 -20.96 4.36
C ILE A 122 -11.40 -21.02 3.58
N LYS A 123 -11.45 -21.85 2.53
CA LYS A 123 -12.62 -22.01 1.68
C LYS A 123 -13.83 -22.54 2.46
N GLU A 124 -13.64 -23.52 3.33
CA GLU A 124 -14.73 -24.06 4.16
C GLU A 124 -15.30 -22.99 5.10
N ILE A 125 -14.45 -22.21 5.77
CA ILE A 125 -14.87 -21.08 6.61
C ILE A 125 -15.71 -20.07 5.83
N VAL A 126 -15.31 -19.77 4.59
CA VAL A 126 -16.03 -18.84 3.71
C VAL A 126 -17.39 -19.42 3.30
N ILE A 127 -17.46 -20.70 2.93
CA ILE A 127 -18.71 -21.38 2.55
C ILE A 127 -19.69 -21.40 3.73
N ASP A 128 -19.23 -21.76 4.92
CA ASP A 128 -20.06 -21.78 6.14
C ASP A 128 -20.59 -20.38 6.47
N SER A 129 -19.74 -19.36 6.33
CA SER A 129 -20.13 -17.96 6.55
C SER A 129 -21.19 -17.49 5.54
N LEU A 130 -21.02 -17.82 4.25
CA LEU A 130 -22.00 -17.54 3.20
C LEU A 130 -23.34 -18.24 3.47
N ALA A 131 -23.30 -19.50 3.93
CA ALA A 131 -24.50 -20.26 4.29
C ALA A 131 -25.28 -19.64 5.48
N GLN A 132 -24.58 -18.94 6.37
CA GLN A 132 -25.16 -18.18 7.48
C GLN A 132 -25.67 -16.79 7.06
N GLY A 133 -25.68 -16.48 5.76
CA GLY A 133 -26.10 -15.18 5.25
C GLY A 133 -25.11 -14.05 5.50
N GLN A 134 -23.85 -14.37 5.83
CA GLN A 134 -22.77 -13.37 5.84
C GLN A 134 -22.38 -13.04 4.39
N TYR A 135 -21.88 -11.82 4.18
CA TYR A 135 -21.47 -11.26 2.88
C TYR A 135 -22.61 -10.98 1.89
N VAL A 136 -22.93 -9.70 1.74
CA VAL A 136 -23.82 -9.19 0.70
C VAL A 136 -23.01 -8.71 -0.51
N LEU A 137 -21.88 -8.06 -0.27
CA LEU A 137 -21.02 -7.51 -1.33
C LEU A 137 -20.14 -8.59 -1.97
N TYR A 138 -19.47 -9.39 -1.14
CA TYR A 138 -18.58 -10.47 -1.58
C TYR A 138 -19.24 -11.84 -1.46
N ASN A 139 -20.46 -11.96 -1.98
CA ASN A 139 -21.35 -13.12 -1.81
C ASN A 139 -20.94 -14.39 -2.62
N ASN A 140 -19.70 -14.46 -3.12
CA ASN A 140 -19.24 -15.57 -3.94
C ASN A 140 -17.82 -15.99 -3.55
N VAL A 141 -17.64 -17.29 -3.30
CA VAL A 141 -16.33 -17.89 -2.94
C VAL A 141 -15.23 -17.59 -3.97
N LYS A 142 -15.58 -17.33 -5.23
CA LYS A 142 -14.62 -16.97 -6.29
C LYS A 142 -13.87 -15.67 -6.02
N PHE A 143 -14.48 -14.70 -5.31
CA PHE A 143 -13.76 -13.49 -4.90
C PHE A 143 -12.63 -13.85 -3.95
N PHE A 144 -12.94 -14.61 -2.90
CA PHE A 144 -11.95 -15.11 -1.95
C PHE A 144 -10.86 -15.93 -2.63
N GLU A 145 -11.23 -16.85 -3.52
CA GLU A 145 -10.27 -17.65 -4.28
C GLU A 145 -9.30 -16.77 -5.07
N TYR A 146 -9.80 -15.74 -5.76
CA TYR A 146 -8.95 -14.83 -6.50
C TYR A 146 -7.98 -14.04 -5.62
N TYR A 147 -8.46 -13.45 -4.51
CA TYR A 147 -7.60 -12.64 -3.64
C TYR A 147 -6.57 -13.50 -2.90
N PHE A 148 -6.96 -14.67 -2.39
CA PHE A 148 -6.07 -15.56 -1.63
C PHE A 148 -5.10 -16.34 -2.49
N THR A 149 -5.55 -16.91 -3.62
CA THR A 149 -4.74 -17.89 -4.38
C THR A 149 -4.49 -17.51 -5.83
N GLY A 150 -5.09 -16.41 -6.32
CA GLY A 150 -5.03 -16.00 -7.72
C GLY A 150 -6.04 -16.70 -8.62
N GLY A 151 -7.01 -17.42 -8.06
CA GLY A 151 -8.08 -18.10 -8.80
C GLY A 151 -7.88 -19.60 -8.88
N VAL A 152 -8.39 -20.21 -9.95
CA VAL A 152 -8.47 -21.67 -10.09
C VAL A 152 -7.12 -22.27 -10.53
N ILE A 153 -6.76 -23.43 -9.96
CA ILE A 153 -5.59 -24.20 -10.37
C ILE A 153 -5.78 -24.75 -11.80
N PRO A 154 -4.74 -24.76 -12.68
CA PRO A 154 -3.34 -24.38 -12.41
C PRO A 154 -2.96 -22.94 -12.77
N ILE A 155 -3.89 -22.16 -13.35
CA ILE A 155 -3.58 -20.82 -13.88
C ILE A 155 -3.32 -19.79 -12.76
N ASN A 156 -3.78 -20.08 -11.55
CA ASN A 156 -3.63 -19.25 -10.37
C ASN A 156 -2.17 -18.83 -10.10
N PHE A 157 -1.20 -19.73 -10.30
CA PHE A 157 0.23 -19.41 -10.15
C PHE A 157 0.67 -18.32 -11.11
N ILE A 158 0.26 -18.40 -12.39
CA ILE A 158 0.62 -17.42 -13.41
C ILE A 158 -0.01 -16.06 -13.07
N ILE A 159 -1.29 -16.06 -12.65
CA ILE A 159 -2.00 -14.85 -12.24
C ILE A 159 -1.29 -14.17 -11.06
N LEU A 160 -0.90 -14.94 -10.03
CA LEU A 160 -0.15 -14.42 -8.89
C LEU A 160 1.22 -13.88 -9.28
N ILE A 161 1.99 -14.58 -10.12
CA ILE A 161 3.29 -14.11 -10.61
C ILE A 161 3.14 -12.74 -11.26
N ILE A 162 2.19 -12.62 -12.18
CA ILE A 162 1.92 -11.37 -12.90
C ILE A 162 1.49 -10.27 -11.92
N ARG A 163 0.53 -10.56 -11.03
CA ARG A 163 0.03 -9.60 -10.04
C ARG A 163 1.14 -9.10 -9.11
N ILE A 164 1.97 -10.00 -8.58
CA ILE A 164 3.08 -9.67 -7.69
C ILE A 164 4.08 -8.76 -8.40
N ILE A 165 4.52 -9.13 -9.61
CA ILE A 165 5.49 -8.33 -10.38
C ILE A 165 4.93 -6.94 -10.70
N LEU A 166 3.68 -6.86 -11.16
CA LEU A 166 3.04 -5.59 -11.52
C LEU A 166 2.82 -4.68 -10.30
N ALA A 167 2.33 -5.24 -9.18
CA ALA A 167 2.18 -4.48 -7.94
C ALA A 167 3.53 -3.97 -7.42
N SER A 168 4.55 -4.84 -7.39
CA SER A 168 5.88 -4.52 -6.89
C SER A 168 6.57 -3.42 -7.71
N TYR A 169 6.60 -3.53 -9.04
CA TYR A 169 7.23 -2.51 -9.88
C TYR A 169 6.35 -1.28 -10.11
N GLY A 170 5.03 -1.44 -10.07
CA GLY A 170 4.10 -0.31 -10.03
C GLY A 170 4.36 0.58 -8.82
N ALA A 171 4.57 -0.03 -7.64
CA ALA A 171 4.95 0.70 -6.43
C ALA A 171 6.26 1.48 -6.57
N VAL A 172 7.29 0.87 -7.15
CA VAL A 172 8.59 1.52 -7.41
C VAL A 172 8.42 2.73 -8.34
N ILE A 173 7.67 2.56 -9.43
CA ILE A 173 7.43 3.63 -10.39
C ILE A 173 6.65 4.77 -9.72
N GLY A 174 5.64 4.44 -8.93
CA GLY A 174 4.86 5.42 -8.17
C GLY A 174 5.72 6.23 -7.21
N ASP A 175 6.56 5.58 -6.42
CA ASP A 175 7.48 6.24 -5.48
C ASP A 175 8.52 7.15 -6.18
N LEU A 176 9.02 6.75 -7.36
CA LEU A 176 9.89 7.59 -8.19
C LEU A 176 9.15 8.81 -8.74
N ILE A 177 7.91 8.64 -9.21
CA ILE A 177 7.05 9.73 -9.71
C ILE A 177 6.68 10.68 -8.57
N GLY A 178 6.29 10.16 -7.40
CA GLY A 178 6.02 10.96 -6.21
C GLY A 178 7.21 11.80 -5.82
N SER A 179 8.42 11.21 -5.82
CA SER A 179 9.64 11.96 -5.56
C SER A 179 10.00 12.98 -6.62
N PHE A 180 9.75 12.69 -7.90
CA PHE A 180 9.87 13.69 -8.95
C PHE A 180 8.91 14.87 -8.71
N LEU A 181 7.65 14.60 -8.39
CA LEU A 181 6.64 15.63 -8.11
C LEU A 181 7.03 16.47 -6.90
N LYS A 182 7.52 15.86 -5.80
CA LYS A 182 8.03 16.61 -4.63
C LYS A 182 9.06 17.64 -5.03
N ARG A 183 10.01 17.28 -5.90
CA ARG A 183 11.03 18.22 -6.37
C ARG A 183 10.40 19.37 -7.16
N ARG A 184 9.35 19.14 -7.96
CA ARG A 184 8.65 20.21 -8.70
C ARG A 184 7.93 21.20 -7.77
N PHE A 185 7.50 20.75 -6.60
CA PHE A 185 6.88 21.58 -5.55
C PHE A 185 7.88 22.19 -4.55
N ASP A 186 9.18 22.14 -4.85
CA ASP A 186 10.25 22.64 -3.96
C ASP A 186 10.34 21.93 -2.61
N ILE A 187 9.81 20.71 -2.53
CA ILE A 187 9.87 19.89 -1.33
C ILE A 187 11.17 19.10 -1.35
N GLY A 188 12.02 19.26 -0.34
CA GLY A 188 13.29 18.54 -0.20
C GLY A 188 13.15 17.04 0.08
N SER A 189 14.24 16.31 -0.08
CA SER A 189 14.32 14.89 0.32
C SER A 189 14.06 14.74 1.83
N GLY A 190 13.17 13.82 2.22
CA GLY A 190 12.82 13.59 3.63
C GLY A 190 11.79 14.58 4.23
N ALA A 191 11.48 15.68 3.53
CA ALA A 191 10.38 16.55 3.93
C ALA A 191 9.02 15.88 3.62
N PRO A 192 8.01 16.01 4.48
CA PRO A 192 6.72 15.38 4.28
C PRO A 192 5.97 16.03 3.12
N PHE A 193 5.47 15.22 2.20
CA PHE A 193 4.47 15.59 1.21
C PHE A 193 3.19 14.81 1.50
N TRP A 194 2.41 15.33 2.45
CA TRP A 194 1.24 14.65 3.01
C TRP A 194 0.28 14.15 1.93
N ILE A 195 -0.29 12.98 2.19
CA ILE A 195 -1.20 12.22 1.32
C ILE A 195 -0.48 11.65 0.10
N VAL A 196 0.32 12.44 -0.60
CA VAL A 196 1.06 12.01 -1.80
C VAL A 196 2.09 10.94 -1.45
N ASP A 197 2.91 11.16 -0.41
CA ASP A 197 3.93 10.18 0.04
C ASP A 197 3.33 8.84 0.48
N GLN A 198 2.04 8.81 0.81
CA GLN A 198 1.35 7.59 1.22
C GLN A 198 0.60 6.91 0.06
N LEU A 199 0.18 7.68 -0.96
CA LEU A 199 -0.63 7.18 -2.06
C LEU A 199 0.15 6.99 -3.36
N ASP A 200 1.33 7.58 -3.53
CA ASP A 200 2.09 7.53 -4.77
C ASP A 200 2.42 6.11 -5.22
N PHE A 201 3.04 5.30 -4.37
CA PHE A 201 3.35 3.91 -4.68
C PHE A 201 2.07 3.06 -4.80
N ALA A 202 1.07 3.31 -3.95
CA ALA A 202 -0.16 2.52 -3.89
C ALA A 202 -1.02 2.74 -5.14
N LEU A 203 -1.17 3.98 -5.60
CA LEU A 203 -1.91 4.34 -6.80
C LEU A 203 -1.30 3.68 -8.03
N PHE A 204 0.02 3.76 -8.22
CA PHE A 204 0.65 3.16 -9.39
C PHE A 204 0.68 1.63 -9.33
N ALA A 205 0.80 1.03 -8.14
CA ALA A 205 0.61 -0.41 -7.99
C ALA A 205 -0.81 -0.84 -8.40
N LEU A 206 -1.85 -0.13 -7.93
CA LEU A 206 -3.23 -0.40 -8.32
C LEU A 206 -3.45 -0.26 -9.82
N LEU A 207 -2.94 0.82 -10.43
CA LEU A 207 -3.03 1.04 -11.88
C LEU A 207 -2.39 -0.11 -12.66
N PHE A 208 -1.20 -0.54 -12.26
CA PHE A 208 -0.47 -1.59 -12.96
C PHE A 208 -1.17 -2.95 -12.84
N VAL A 209 -1.68 -3.30 -11.66
CA VAL A 209 -2.42 -4.56 -11.48
C VAL A 209 -3.78 -4.53 -12.17
N ALA A 210 -4.42 -3.36 -12.31
CA ALA A 210 -5.69 -3.23 -13.01
C ALA A 210 -5.56 -3.45 -14.54
N ILE A 211 -4.39 -3.17 -15.14
CA ILE A 211 -4.17 -3.31 -16.59
C ILE A 211 -4.54 -4.71 -17.11
N PRO A 212 -4.02 -5.83 -16.55
CA PRO A 212 -4.45 -7.16 -16.94
C PRO A 212 -5.96 -7.41 -16.80
N GLY A 213 -6.63 -6.79 -15.80
CA GLY A 213 -8.07 -6.92 -15.61
C GLY A 213 -8.88 -6.31 -16.75
N PHE A 214 -8.42 -5.19 -17.32
CA PHE A 214 -9.05 -4.59 -18.49
C PHE A 214 -8.78 -5.37 -19.79
N LEU A 215 -7.60 -5.98 -19.91
CA LEU A 215 -7.20 -6.74 -21.11
C LEU A 215 -7.75 -8.17 -21.12
N PHE A 216 -7.83 -8.81 -19.96
CA PHE A 216 -8.21 -10.21 -19.76
C PHE A 216 -9.18 -10.36 -18.57
N PRO A 217 -10.40 -9.79 -18.66
CA PRO A 217 -11.36 -9.74 -17.55
C PRO A 217 -11.87 -11.12 -17.09
N SER A 218 -11.68 -12.17 -17.90
CA SER A 218 -11.98 -13.55 -17.51
C SER A 218 -10.92 -14.17 -16.60
N LEU A 219 -9.72 -13.58 -16.53
CA LEU A 219 -8.57 -14.09 -15.79
C LEU A 219 -8.16 -13.19 -14.63
N PHE A 220 -8.27 -11.86 -14.79
CA PHE A 220 -7.84 -10.88 -13.80
C PHE A 220 -9.02 -10.04 -13.33
N LEU A 221 -9.12 -9.86 -12.01
CA LEU A 221 -10.09 -8.94 -11.43
C LEU A 221 -9.51 -7.54 -11.36
N VAL A 222 -10.30 -6.58 -11.83
CA VAL A 222 -10.09 -5.16 -11.51
C VAL A 222 -10.63 -4.93 -10.09
N PRO A 223 -9.87 -4.31 -9.17
CA PRO A 223 -10.39 -3.93 -7.87
C PRO A 223 -11.66 -3.11 -8.01
N ASP A 224 -12.69 -3.49 -7.26
CA ASP A 224 -13.93 -2.74 -7.24
C ASP A 224 -13.74 -1.36 -6.57
N ILE A 225 -14.74 -0.50 -6.74
CA ILE A 225 -14.69 0.87 -6.21
C ILE A 225 -14.57 0.91 -4.69
N PHE A 226 -15.11 -0.06 -3.96
CA PHE A 226 -15.04 -0.11 -2.50
C PHE A 226 -13.60 -0.39 -2.06
N ILE A 227 -12.92 -1.35 -2.69
CA ILE A 227 -11.49 -1.62 -2.44
C ILE A 227 -10.64 -0.39 -2.77
N VAL A 228 -10.89 0.28 -3.91
CA VAL A 228 -10.12 1.46 -4.30
C VAL A 228 -10.31 2.60 -3.30
N VAL A 229 -11.55 2.91 -2.91
CA VAL A 229 -11.85 3.94 -1.91
C VAL A 229 -11.24 3.57 -0.55
N PHE A 230 -11.38 2.31 -0.14
CA PHE A 230 -10.82 1.82 1.11
C PHE A 230 -9.30 1.95 1.14
N LEU A 231 -8.59 1.63 0.05
CA LEU A 231 -7.14 1.77 -0.02
C LEU A 231 -6.65 3.22 0.02
N ILE A 232 -7.42 4.15 -0.53
CA ILE A 232 -7.15 5.60 -0.44
C ILE A 232 -7.24 6.08 1.01
N ILE A 233 -8.08 5.46 1.84
CA ILE A 233 -8.23 5.76 3.26
C ILE A 233 -7.19 4.99 4.08
N LEU A 234 -7.10 3.68 3.89
CA LEU A 234 -6.29 2.75 4.68
C LEU A 234 -4.80 3.05 4.55
N THR A 235 -4.30 3.26 3.32
CA THR A 235 -2.85 3.38 3.10
C THR A 235 -2.26 4.59 3.85
N PRO A 236 -2.84 5.81 3.73
CA PRO A 236 -2.37 6.93 4.52
C PRO A 236 -2.66 6.77 6.00
N ALA A 237 -3.81 6.19 6.38
CA ALA A 237 -4.16 5.96 7.78
C ALA A 237 -3.09 5.14 8.49
N VAL A 238 -2.72 3.98 7.94
CA VAL A 238 -1.71 3.10 8.54
C VAL A 238 -0.38 3.82 8.71
N SER A 239 0.09 4.51 7.67
CA SER A 239 1.38 5.22 7.72
C SER A 239 1.37 6.37 8.72
N ILE A 240 0.37 7.25 8.66
CA ILE A 240 0.29 8.47 9.47
C ILE A 240 0.03 8.13 10.94
N ILE A 241 -0.89 7.20 11.22
CA ILE A 241 -1.20 6.78 12.59
C ILE A 241 0.01 6.05 13.20
N ALA A 242 0.64 5.12 12.48
CA ALA A 242 1.82 4.42 12.99
C ALA A 242 2.97 5.39 13.29
N ASN A 243 3.21 6.36 12.41
CA ASN A 243 4.23 7.40 12.63
C ASN A 243 3.90 8.31 13.81
N ALA A 244 2.64 8.71 13.98
CA ALA A 244 2.20 9.50 15.13
C ALA A 244 2.40 8.72 16.45
N VAL A 245 2.00 7.44 16.49
CA VAL A 245 2.22 6.57 17.65
C VAL A 245 3.71 6.43 17.95
N ALA A 246 4.54 6.12 16.96
CA ALA A 246 5.98 5.99 17.10
C ALA A 246 6.64 7.25 17.67
N TYR A 247 6.16 8.44 17.25
CA TYR A 247 6.60 9.71 17.81
C TYR A 247 6.22 9.86 19.29
N PHE A 248 4.97 9.55 19.67
CA PHE A 248 4.51 9.67 21.05
C PHE A 248 5.20 8.70 22.02
N VAL A 249 5.56 7.50 21.57
CA VAL A 249 6.32 6.53 22.37
C VAL A 249 7.83 6.79 22.35
N GLY A 250 8.29 7.84 21.65
CA GLY A 250 9.70 8.24 21.61
C GLY A 250 10.58 7.40 20.67
N LEU A 251 10.00 6.60 19.78
CA LEU A 251 10.73 5.82 18.77
C LEU A 251 11.13 6.67 17.55
N LYS A 252 10.42 7.77 17.29
CA LYS A 252 10.75 8.75 16.23
C LYS A 252 10.87 10.16 16.81
N SER A 253 11.78 10.95 16.24
CA SER A 253 11.95 12.38 16.57
C SER A 253 10.90 13.29 15.91
N VAL A 254 10.26 12.83 14.83
CA VAL A 254 9.19 13.53 14.11
C VAL A 254 8.04 12.58 13.75
N PRO A 255 6.79 13.07 13.64
CA PRO A 255 5.61 12.23 13.37
C PRO A 255 5.39 11.90 11.88
N TRP A 256 6.46 11.81 11.09
CA TRP A 256 6.45 11.34 9.69
C TRP A 256 7.60 10.36 9.42
#